data_AF-A0A3M9YQ93-F1
#
_entry.id   AF-A0A3M9YQ93-F1
#
_cell.length_a   1.000
_cell.length_b   1.000
_cell.length_c   1.000
_cell.angle_alpha   90.00
_cell.angle_beta   90.00
_cell.angle_gamma   90.00
#
_symmetry.space_group_name_H-M   'P 1'
#
loop_
_entity.id
_entity.type
_entity.pdbx_description
1 polymer ?
#
loop_
_entity_poly.entity_id
_entity_poly.type
_entity_poly.pdbx_seq_one_letter_code
_entity_poly.pdbx_strand_id
1 'polypeptide(L)'
;MSQARSWAVIALIALAIGGAVWAAKPTDQTREFSGVWLLEFEGSQFFEGATLATVRDFDPADAGWLEEGDAIDVEKLFARDGGYADCYKVRAFALRFKGQRHFGVSGHLGGWNSRYEVAELIEMTPLSWPECESPFDWKPED
;
A
#
# COMPACT_ATOMS: atom_id res chain seq x y z
N MET A 1 1.33 -52.21 14.26
CA MET A 1 2.33 -51.31 13.65
C MET A 1 2.96 -50.49 14.77
N SER A 2 4.29 -50.41 14.86
CA SER A 2 4.95 -49.79 16.03
C SER A 2 4.75 -48.27 16.04
N GLN A 3 4.55 -47.71 17.24
CA GLN A 3 4.40 -46.26 17.48
C GLN A 3 5.45 -45.41 16.74
N ALA A 4 6.67 -45.92 16.62
CA ALA A 4 7.77 -45.25 15.92
C ALA A 4 7.49 -44.95 14.45
N ARG A 5 6.75 -45.83 13.75
CA ARG A 5 6.37 -45.61 12.35
C ARG A 5 5.36 -44.47 12.19
N SER A 6 4.42 -44.35 13.13
CA SER A 6 3.42 -43.27 13.09
C SER A 6 4.05 -41.90 13.34
N TRP A 7 5.00 -41.79 14.27
CA TRP A 7 5.71 -40.54 14.53
C TRP A 7 6.59 -40.08 13.37
N ALA A 8 7.26 -41.02 12.68
CA ALA A 8 8.07 -40.70 11.50
C ALA A 8 7.22 -40.12 10.35
N VAL A 9 6.02 -40.67 10.12
CA VAL A 9 5.10 -40.18 9.08
C VAL A 9 4.59 -38.78 9.42
N ILE A 10 4.23 -38.52 10.67
CA ILE A 10 3.75 -37.20 11.12
C ILE A 10 4.86 -36.14 10.94
N ALA A 11 6.11 -36.47 11.32
CA ALA A 11 7.24 -35.56 11.16
C ALA A 11 7.51 -35.21 9.69
N LEU A 12 7.40 -36.20 8.78
CA LEU A 12 7.57 -35.98 7.34
C LEU A 12 6.47 -35.09 6.76
N ILE A 13 5.21 -35.28 7.19
CA ILE A 13 4.10 -34.43 6.76
C ILE A 13 4.30 -33.00 7.24
N ALA A 14 4.68 -32.80 8.51
CA ALA A 14 4.94 -31.47 9.06
C ALA A 14 6.09 -30.75 8.33
N LEU A 15 7.17 -31.47 7.99
CA LEU A 15 8.28 -30.94 7.19
C LEU A 15 7.85 -30.57 5.76
N ALA A 16 7.03 -31.40 5.13
CA ALA A 16 6.52 -31.13 3.78
C ALA A 16 5.61 -29.90 3.75
N ILE A 17 4.71 -29.75 4.75
CA ILE A 17 3.84 -28.57 4.88
C ILE A 17 4.67 -27.32 5.21
N GLY A 18 5.60 -27.40 6.16
CA GLY A 18 6.48 -26.28 6.50
C GLY A 18 7.34 -25.82 5.33
N GLY A 19 7.89 -26.76 4.55
CA GLY A 19 8.66 -26.47 3.34
C GLY A 19 7.81 -25.85 2.23
N ALA A 20 6.58 -26.36 2.00
CA ALA A 20 5.65 -25.79 1.02
C ALA A 20 5.23 -24.36 1.39
N VAL A 21 4.97 -24.09 2.66
CA VAL A 21 4.60 -22.73 3.14
C VAL A 21 5.76 -21.75 3.02
N TRP A 22 7.00 -22.17 3.28
CA TRP A 22 8.18 -21.32 3.10
C TRP A 22 8.48 -21.02 1.63
N ALA A 23 8.38 -22.03 0.76
CA ALA A 23 8.58 -21.88 -0.68
C ALA A 23 7.46 -21.08 -1.38
N ALA A 24 6.25 -21.06 -0.80
CA ALA A 24 5.10 -20.33 -1.34
C ALA A 24 5.00 -18.88 -0.85
N LYS A 25 5.93 -18.38 -0.01
CA LYS A 25 5.97 -16.95 0.28
C LYS A 25 6.19 -16.21 -1.04
N PRO A 26 5.25 -15.33 -1.46
CA PRO A 26 5.46 -14.49 -2.63
C PRO A 26 6.78 -13.78 -2.40
N THR A 27 7.75 -14.02 -3.28
CA THR A 27 8.95 -13.20 -3.29
C THR A 27 8.48 -11.77 -3.54
N ASP A 28 8.93 -10.82 -2.71
CA ASP A 28 8.76 -9.39 -2.96
C ASP A 28 9.43 -9.05 -4.30
N GLN A 29 8.77 -9.37 -5.41
CA GLN A 29 9.31 -9.20 -6.73
C GLN A 29 9.12 -7.75 -7.12
N THR A 30 10.22 -7.13 -7.53
CA THR A 30 10.14 -5.81 -8.13
C THR A 30 9.29 -5.89 -9.39
N ARG A 31 8.19 -5.12 -9.43
CA ARG A 31 7.31 -5.03 -10.60
C ARG A 31 6.81 -3.61 -10.80
N GLU A 32 6.18 -3.38 -11.94
CA GLU A 32 5.50 -2.12 -12.21
C GLU A 32 4.14 -2.08 -11.48
N PHE A 33 3.87 -0.94 -10.87
CA PHE A 33 2.61 -0.58 -10.23
C PHE A 33 2.07 0.68 -10.90
N SER A 34 0.76 0.78 -10.97
CA SER A 34 0.05 1.99 -11.40
C SER A 34 -1.19 2.17 -10.55
N GLY A 35 -1.58 3.42 -10.30
CA GLY A 35 -2.72 3.69 -9.42
C GLY A 35 -2.82 5.15 -9.01
N VAL A 36 -3.65 5.40 -8.00
CA VAL A 36 -3.82 6.73 -7.40
C VAL A 36 -3.12 6.76 -6.04
N TRP A 37 -2.32 7.79 -5.81
CA TRP A 37 -1.73 8.12 -4.53
C TRP A 37 -2.36 9.37 -3.95
N LEU A 38 -2.90 9.25 -2.74
CA LEU A 38 -3.44 10.34 -1.94
C LEU A 38 -2.47 10.62 -0.80
N LEU A 39 -1.85 11.79 -0.84
CA LEU A 39 -0.84 12.26 0.11
C LEU A 39 -1.45 13.33 1.01
N GLU A 40 -1.36 13.14 2.32
CA GLU A 40 -1.84 14.07 3.35
C GLU A 40 -0.87 14.11 4.54
N PHE A 41 -1.11 14.97 5.52
CA PHE A 41 -0.27 15.01 6.72
C PHE A 41 -0.37 13.67 7.48
N GLU A 42 0.77 13.03 7.73
CA GLU A 42 0.85 11.69 8.36
C GLU A 42 0.11 10.57 7.59
N GLY A 43 -0.32 10.81 6.34
CA GLY A 43 -1.08 9.85 5.52
C GLY A 43 -0.52 9.71 4.11
N SER A 44 -0.42 8.46 3.63
CA SER A 44 0.10 8.15 2.30
C SER A 44 -0.63 6.93 1.74
N GLN A 45 -1.73 7.14 1.02
CA GLN A 45 -2.62 6.07 0.60
C GLN A 45 -2.45 5.79 -0.89
N PHE A 46 -1.99 4.59 -1.24
CA PHE A 46 -1.87 4.14 -2.63
C PHE A 46 -2.88 3.05 -2.95
N PHE A 47 -3.68 3.33 -3.98
CA PHE A 47 -4.72 2.44 -4.50
C PHE A 47 -4.24 1.86 -5.84
N GLU A 48 -3.69 0.64 -5.79
CA GLU A 48 -3.21 -0.06 -6.97
C GLU A 48 -4.36 -0.32 -7.98
N GLY A 49 -4.14 0.04 -9.25
CA GLY A 49 -5.10 -0.12 -10.33
C GLY A 49 -6.24 0.92 -10.34
N ALA A 50 -6.31 1.79 -9.33
CA ALA A 50 -7.32 2.84 -9.29
C ALA A 50 -7.05 3.94 -10.33
N THR A 51 -8.14 4.61 -10.70
CA THR A 51 -8.14 5.87 -11.44
C THR A 51 -8.84 6.93 -10.60
N LEU A 52 -8.75 8.21 -10.98
CA LEU A 52 -9.48 9.27 -10.27
C LEU A 52 -10.99 8.99 -10.18
N ALA A 53 -11.57 8.36 -11.20
CA ALA A 53 -13.00 8.04 -11.24
C ALA A 53 -13.39 6.86 -10.34
N THR A 54 -12.45 5.96 -10.03
CA THR A 54 -12.73 4.70 -9.32
C THR A 54 -12.14 4.64 -7.92
N VAL A 55 -11.25 5.58 -7.54
CA VAL A 55 -10.56 5.53 -6.23
C VAL A 55 -11.52 5.55 -5.04
N ARG A 56 -12.70 6.17 -5.19
CA ARG A 56 -13.75 6.17 -4.15
C ARG A 56 -14.49 4.85 -4.01
N ASP A 57 -14.42 3.99 -5.02
CA ASP A 57 -15.07 2.68 -5.01
C ASP A 57 -14.19 1.62 -4.31
N PHE A 58 -12.93 1.94 -4.01
CA PHE A 58 -12.02 1.03 -3.34
C PHE A 58 -12.32 0.98 -1.84
N ASP A 59 -12.21 -0.21 -1.25
CA ASP A 59 -12.22 -0.34 0.20
C ASP A 59 -10.97 0.36 0.76
N PRO A 60 -11.13 1.28 1.72
CA PRO A 60 -10.02 1.85 2.50
C PRO A 60 -8.97 0.83 2.95
N ALA A 61 -9.40 -0.37 3.32
CA ALA A 61 -8.53 -1.45 3.76
C ALA A 61 -7.66 -2.04 2.65
N ASP A 62 -7.99 -1.81 1.37
CA ASP A 62 -7.20 -2.26 0.23
C ASP A 62 -6.06 -1.30 -0.13
N ALA A 63 -6.12 -0.06 0.39
CA ALA A 63 -5.05 0.92 0.23
C ALA A 63 -3.79 0.49 0.99
N GLY A 64 -2.62 0.71 0.39
CA GLY A 64 -1.35 0.53 1.09
C GLY A 64 -0.62 1.85 1.32
N TRP A 65 0.30 1.84 2.27
CA TRP A 65 1.20 2.94 2.53
C TRP A 65 2.20 3.09 1.37
N LEU A 66 2.24 4.23 0.67
CA LEU A 66 3.32 4.48 -0.29
C LEU A 66 4.56 4.95 0.47
N GLU A 67 5.64 4.18 0.37
CA GLU A 67 6.97 4.50 0.85
C GLU A 67 7.80 5.00 -0.35
N GLU A 68 7.88 6.31 -0.50
CA GLU A 68 8.48 6.96 -1.66
C GLU A 68 10.01 6.86 -1.74
N GLY A 69 10.69 6.77 -0.59
CA GLY A 69 12.14 6.90 -0.51
C GLY A 69 12.67 8.17 -1.19
N ASP A 70 13.86 8.08 -1.79
CA ASP A 70 14.48 9.20 -2.51
C ASP A 70 13.87 9.44 -3.91
N ALA A 71 12.93 8.60 -4.36
CA ALA A 71 12.36 8.67 -5.70
C ALA A 71 11.37 9.84 -5.86
N ILE A 72 10.79 10.33 -4.77
CA ILE A 72 9.83 11.44 -4.76
C ILE A 72 10.20 12.42 -3.65
N ASP A 73 10.42 13.68 -4.02
CA ASP A 73 10.68 14.76 -3.06
C ASP A 73 9.36 15.27 -2.47
N VAL A 74 8.90 14.61 -1.41
CA VAL A 74 7.64 14.91 -0.72
C VAL A 74 7.64 16.29 -0.06
N GLU A 75 8.79 16.78 0.40
CA GLU A 75 8.90 18.13 0.96
C GLU A 75 8.51 19.19 -0.07
N LYS A 76 8.96 19.05 -1.33
CA LYS A 76 8.54 19.95 -2.41
C LYS A 76 7.05 19.85 -2.75
N LEU A 77 6.42 18.70 -2.50
CA LEU A 77 4.97 18.55 -2.67
C LEU A 77 4.21 19.32 -1.58
N PHE A 78 4.66 19.29 -0.33
CA PHE A 78 4.03 20.01 0.78
C PHE A 78 4.36 21.50 0.82
N ALA A 79 5.57 21.90 0.42
CA ALA A 79 6.08 23.28 0.51
C ALA A 79 5.23 24.33 -0.24
N ARG A 80 4.25 23.91 -1.05
CA ARG A 80 3.39 24.82 -1.81
C ARG A 80 2.19 25.36 -1.05
N ASP A 81 1.70 24.72 0.01
CA ASP A 81 0.51 25.21 0.72
C ASP A 81 0.57 24.91 2.22
N GLY A 82 0.57 25.97 3.04
CA GLY A 82 0.38 25.86 4.48
C GLY A 82 -1.05 25.40 4.78
N GLY A 83 -1.20 24.23 5.39
CA GLY A 83 -2.48 23.80 5.94
C GLY A 83 -2.85 24.65 7.16
N TYR A 84 -4.13 24.99 7.30
CA TYR A 84 -4.68 25.49 8.55
C TYR A 84 -4.96 24.30 9.47
N ALA A 85 -4.96 24.51 10.78
CA ALA A 85 -5.09 23.47 11.81
C ALA A 85 -6.32 22.55 11.68
N ASP A 86 -7.34 22.96 10.90
CA ASP A 86 -8.63 22.28 10.80
C ASP A 86 -8.82 21.51 9.47
N CYS A 87 -7.86 21.59 8.54
CA CYS A 87 -7.91 20.84 7.27
C CYS A 87 -6.51 20.55 6.74
N TYR A 88 -6.16 19.25 6.70
CA TYR A 88 -5.00 18.78 5.97
C TYR A 88 -5.38 18.58 4.51
N LYS A 89 -4.74 19.33 3.60
CA LYS A 89 -5.00 19.21 2.16
C LYS A 89 -4.52 17.84 1.67
N VAL A 90 -5.44 17.05 1.11
CA VAL A 90 -5.12 15.83 0.38
C VAL A 90 -4.63 16.22 -1.02
N ARG A 91 -3.44 15.78 -1.39
CA ARG A 91 -2.88 15.91 -2.74
C ARG A 91 -3.01 14.57 -3.44
N ALA A 92 -3.63 14.57 -4.61
CA ALA A 92 -3.82 13.35 -5.39
C ALA A 92 -2.88 13.30 -6.60
N PHE A 93 -2.35 12.12 -6.89
CA PHE A 93 -1.47 11.86 -8.02
C PHE A 93 -1.84 10.54 -8.70
N ALA A 94 -1.84 10.51 -10.02
CA ALA A 94 -1.76 9.26 -10.77
C ALA A 94 -0.27 8.88 -10.85
N LEU A 95 0.07 7.70 -10.35
CA LEU A 95 1.44 7.19 -10.34
C LEU A 95 1.62 5.99 -11.24
N ARG A 96 2.84 5.88 -11.77
CA ARG A 96 3.39 4.65 -12.33
C ARG A 96 4.83 4.51 -11.88
N PHE A 97 5.20 3.38 -11.31
CA PHE A 97 6.55 3.17 -10.75
C PHE A 97 6.92 1.68 -10.74
N LYS A 98 8.21 1.38 -10.66
CA LYS A 98 8.69 0.04 -10.28
C LYS A 98 8.98 0.01 -8.80
N GLY A 99 8.58 -1.06 -8.13
CA GLY A 99 8.73 -1.17 -6.68
C GLY A 99 8.40 -2.56 -6.18
N GLN A 100 8.20 -2.67 -4.87
CA GLN A 100 7.77 -3.91 -4.20
C GLN A 100 6.55 -3.62 -3.32
N ARG A 101 5.65 -4.60 -3.18
CA ARG A 101 4.55 -4.54 -2.22
C ARG A 101 4.84 -5.50 -1.07
N HIS A 102 4.90 -4.97 0.15
CA HIS A 102 5.08 -5.74 1.36
C HIS A 102 3.74 -5.85 2.10
N PHE A 103 3.34 -7.06 2.47
CA PHE A 103 2.14 -7.27 3.28
C PHE A 103 2.48 -7.22 4.78
N GLY A 104 1.61 -6.60 5.57
CA GLY A 104 1.77 -6.45 7.02
C GLY A 104 1.54 -5.01 7.49
N VAL A 105 1.59 -4.83 8.82
CA VAL A 105 1.40 -3.53 9.46
C VAL A 105 2.45 -2.53 8.98
N SER A 106 2.00 -1.37 8.50
CA SER A 106 2.89 -0.33 7.94
C SER A 106 2.30 1.09 8.02
N GLY A 107 3.10 2.07 7.62
CA GLY A 107 2.74 3.48 7.59
C GLY A 107 2.75 4.15 8.97
N HIS A 108 2.24 5.39 9.02
CA HIS A 108 2.21 6.15 10.27
C HIS A 108 1.42 5.41 11.35
N LEU A 109 2.08 5.11 12.47
CA LEU A 109 1.54 4.31 13.59
C LEU A 109 0.98 2.92 13.22
N GLY A 110 1.31 2.39 12.03
CA GLY A 110 0.84 1.07 11.60
C GLY A 110 -0.61 1.02 11.11
N GLY A 111 -1.15 2.13 10.59
CA GLY A 111 -2.54 2.22 10.11
C GLY A 111 -2.89 1.38 8.87
N TRP A 112 -1.90 0.81 8.16
CA TRP A 112 -2.09 0.11 6.89
C TRP A 112 -1.70 -1.37 6.98
N ASN A 113 -2.34 -2.21 6.17
CA ASN A 113 -2.08 -3.64 6.08
C ASN A 113 -1.06 -4.02 4.98
N SER A 114 -0.56 -3.04 4.25
CA SER A 114 0.49 -3.21 3.25
C SER A 114 1.22 -1.90 2.97
N ARG A 115 2.47 -1.99 2.52
CA ARG A 115 3.27 -0.86 2.02
C ARG A 115 3.80 -1.13 0.62
N TYR A 116 3.96 -0.08 -0.17
CA TYR A 116 4.56 -0.09 -1.50
C TYR A 116 5.87 0.69 -1.45
N GLU A 117 6.98 0.02 -1.68
CA GLU A 117 8.31 0.63 -1.68
C GLU A 117 8.70 1.00 -3.11
N VAL A 118 8.86 2.29 -3.37
CA VAL A 118 9.18 2.82 -4.71
C VAL A 118 10.68 2.68 -4.97
N ALA A 119 11.04 1.94 -6.02
CA ALA A 119 12.43 1.81 -6.46
C ALA A 119 12.76 2.77 -7.61
N GLU A 120 11.83 2.96 -8.55
CA GLU A 120 11.99 3.83 -9.71
C GLU A 120 10.65 4.48 -10.07
N LEU A 121 10.55 5.80 -9.96
CA LEU A 121 9.38 6.53 -10.44
C LEU A 121 9.42 6.61 -11.97
N ILE A 122 8.35 6.14 -12.63
CA ILE A 122 8.21 6.23 -14.09
C ILE A 122 7.40 7.48 -14.46
N GLU A 123 6.29 7.71 -13.77
CA GLU A 123 5.33 8.76 -14.09
C GLU A 123 4.60 9.23 -12.84
N MET A 124 4.41 10.55 -12.73
CA MET A 124 3.59 11.16 -11.69
C MET A 124 2.83 12.34 -12.28
N THR A 125 1.50 12.24 -12.30
CA THR A 125 0.63 13.29 -12.82
C THR A 125 -0.28 13.79 -11.70
N PRO A 126 -0.24 15.10 -11.34
CA PRO A 126 -1.16 15.67 -10.37
C PRO A 126 -2.62 15.49 -10.81
N LEU A 127 -3.48 15.14 -9.87
CA LEU A 127 -4.92 15.01 -10.08
C LEU A 127 -5.66 16.12 -9.32
N SER A 128 -6.82 16.51 -9.82
CA SER A 128 -7.71 17.39 -9.07
C SER A 128 -8.46 16.55 -8.03
N TRP A 129 -8.29 16.90 -6.76
CA TRP A 129 -8.98 16.29 -5.62
C TRP A 129 -9.65 17.41 -4.80
N PRO A 130 -10.86 17.20 -4.29
CA PRO A 130 -11.52 18.19 -3.43
C PRO A 130 -10.65 18.52 -2.22
N GLU A 131 -10.44 19.81 -1.95
CA GLU A 131 -9.69 20.21 -0.75
C GLU A 131 -10.42 19.73 0.51
N CYS A 132 -9.66 19.26 1.50
CA CYS A 132 -10.18 18.84 2.81
C CYS A 132 -11.07 17.59 2.81
N GLU A 133 -11.17 16.85 1.70
CA GLU A 133 -11.93 15.61 1.66
C GLU A 133 -11.01 14.40 1.82
N SER A 134 -11.06 13.77 2.99
CA SER A 134 -10.43 12.47 3.17
C SER A 134 -11.17 11.43 2.32
N PRO A 135 -10.48 10.52 1.62
CA PRO A 135 -11.11 9.39 0.96
C PRO A 135 -11.95 8.52 1.92
N PHE A 136 -11.71 8.62 3.23
CA PHE A 136 -12.42 7.84 4.26
C PHE A 136 -13.64 8.55 4.85
N ASP A 137 -13.77 9.87 4.64
CA ASP A 137 -14.92 10.65 5.13
C ASP A 137 -16.09 10.65 4.13
N TRP A 138 -15.91 10.02 2.96
CA TRP A 138 -16.97 9.89 1.97
C TRP A 138 -18.07 8.97 2.51
N LYS A 139 -19.25 9.56 2.75
CA LYS A 139 -20.50 8.81 2.90
C LYS A 139 -21.24 8.90 1.57
N PRO A 140 -21.72 7.78 1.00
CA PRO A 140 -22.68 7.86 -0.08
C PRO A 140 -23.87 8.70 0.39
N GLU A 141 -24.28 9.70 -0.40
CA GLU A 141 -25.56 10.37 -0.18
C GLU A 141 -26.67 9.33 -0.44
N ASP A 142 -27.52 9.09 0.56
CA ASP A 142 -28.69 8.20 0.48
C ASP A 142 -29.75 8.71 -0.51
#